data_AF-A0A4R5L4N3-F1
#
_entry.id   AF-A0A4R5L4N3-F1
#
_cell.length_a   1.000
_cell.length_b   1.000
_cell.length_c   1.000
_cell.angle_alpha   90.00
_cell.angle_beta   90.00
_cell.angle_gamma   90.00
#
_symmetry.space_group_name_H-M   'P 1'
#
loop_
_entity.id
_entity.type
_entity.pdbx_description
1 polymer ?
#
loop_
_entity_poly.entity_id
_entity_poly.type
_entity_poly.pdbx_seq_one_letter_code
_entity_poly.pdbx_strand_id
1 'polypeptide(L)'
;MTENKDLKSRLVIGEKRDGRREYDEGARDELVRMCLRPGVSIARTAMEHDVNPNQLRKWITRYRQQRMAQAQQNSTSVSRAVVN
;
A
#
# COMPACT_ATOMS: atom_id res chain seq x y z
N MET A 1 16.51 12.91 8.34
CA MET A 1 16.04 12.40 7.04
C MET A 1 16.30 10.89 6.92
N THR A 2 15.94 10.09 7.93
CA THR A 2 16.34 8.66 8.03
C THR A 2 15.17 7.69 7.91
N GLU A 3 13.93 8.15 8.08
CA GLU A 3 12.70 7.32 8.02
C GLU A 3 12.54 6.57 6.70
N ASN A 4 12.80 7.21 5.55
CA ASN A 4 12.66 6.55 4.25
C ASN A 4 13.66 5.40 4.02
N LYS A 5 14.83 5.48 4.66
CA LYS A 5 15.88 4.46 4.49
C LYS A 5 15.55 3.19 5.26
N ASP A 6 14.92 3.33 6.43
CA ASP A 6 14.45 2.20 7.24
C ASP A 6 13.31 1.44 6.54
N LEU A 7 12.36 2.18 5.96
CA LEU A 7 11.25 1.58 5.23
C LEU A 7 11.73 0.77 4.02
N LYS A 8 12.73 1.27 3.27
CA LYS A 8 13.32 0.51 2.16
C LYS A 8 13.93 -0.82 2.61
N SER A 9 14.66 -0.82 3.73
CA SER A 9 15.31 -2.02 4.27
C SER A 9 14.32 -3.07 4.76
N ARG A 10 13.16 -2.64 5.28
CA ARG A 10 12.09 -3.54 5.76
C ARG A 10 11.14 -4.00 4.67
N LEU A 11 11.08 -3.28 3.56
CA LEU A 11 10.11 -3.53 2.50
C LEU A 11 10.38 -4.83 1.74
N VAL A 12 11.64 -5.24 1.58
CA VAL A 12 12.00 -6.49 0.89
C VAL A 12 12.33 -7.56 1.93
N ILE A 13 11.46 -8.56 2.08
CA ILE A 13 11.65 -9.69 3.02
C ILE A 13 12.64 -10.71 2.44
N GLY A 14 12.67 -10.85 1.12
CA GLY A 14 13.56 -11.78 0.46
C GLY A 14 13.47 -11.69 -1.06
N GLU A 15 14.46 -12.26 -1.72
CA GLU A 15 14.47 -12.46 -3.16
C GLU A 15 14.38 -13.97 -3.42
N LYS A 16 13.36 -14.38 -4.17
CA LYS A 16 13.21 -15.77 -4.59
C LYS A 16 14.27 -16.08 -5.66
N ARG A 17 14.62 -17.36 -5.80
CA ARG A 17 15.57 -17.84 -6.81
C ARG A 17 15.16 -17.51 -8.26
N ASP A 18 13.90 -17.15 -8.50
CA ASP A 18 13.39 -16.71 -9.79
C ASP A 18 13.54 -15.19 -10.05
N GLY A 19 14.19 -14.45 -9.13
CA GLY A 19 14.37 -13.01 -9.20
C GLY A 19 13.16 -12.19 -8.73
N ARG A 20 12.09 -12.84 -8.22
CA ARG A 20 10.95 -12.11 -7.65
C ARG A 20 11.27 -11.66 -6.23
N ARG A 21 11.10 -10.36 -5.99
CA ARG A 21 11.18 -9.77 -4.65
C ARG A 21 9.87 -10.00 -3.91
N GLU A 22 9.99 -10.52 -2.70
CA GLU A 22 8.89 -10.68 -1.76
C GLU A 22 8.86 -9.46 -0.85
N TYR A 23 7.68 -8.82 -0.80
CA TYR A 23 7.51 -7.55 -0.12
C TYR A 23 6.75 -7.73 1.18
N ASP A 24 7.21 -7.08 2.25
CA ASP A 24 6.49 -7.04 3.52
C ASP A 24 5.17 -6.28 3.37
N GLU A 25 4.09 -6.88 3.84
CA GLU A 25 2.76 -6.29 3.71
C GLU A 25 2.61 -5.02 4.54
N GLY A 26 3.23 -4.96 5.73
CA GLY A 26 3.19 -3.79 6.60
C GLY A 26 3.95 -2.61 6.00
N ALA A 27 5.18 -2.84 5.55
CA ALA A 27 5.99 -1.82 4.87
C ALA A 27 5.37 -1.39 3.53
N ARG A 28 4.76 -2.32 2.78
CA ARG A 28 4.02 -2.01 1.55
C ARG A 28 2.84 -1.08 1.83
N ASP A 29 2.06 -1.36 2.86
CA ASP A 29 0.91 -0.53 3.23
C ASP A 29 1.34 0.86 3.71
N GLU A 30 2.45 0.95 4.44
CA GLU A 30 3.02 2.22 4.85
C GLU A 30 3.47 3.06 3.64
N LEU A 31 4.16 2.43 2.67
CA LEU A 31 4.56 3.07 1.42
C LEU A 31 3.36 3.58 0.62
N VAL A 32 2.29 2.79 0.56
CA VAL A 32 1.02 3.18 -0.08
C VAL A 32 0.41 4.37 0.64
N ARG A 33 0.36 4.39 1.97
CA ARG A 33 -0.17 5.51 2.77
C ARG A 33 0.63 6.79 2.54
N MET A 34 1.96 6.71 2.44
CA MET A 34 2.79 7.86 2.08
C MET A 34 2.40 8.42 0.70
N CYS A 35 2.17 7.56 -0.28
CA CYS A 35 1.77 7.97 -1.63
C CYS A 35 0.34 8.54 -1.72
N LEU A 36 -0.51 8.35 -0.71
CA LEU A 36 -1.83 8.94 -0.65
C LEU A 36 -1.80 10.40 -0.15
N ARG A 37 -0.67 10.88 0.38
CA ARG A 37 -0.51 12.27 0.82
C ARG A 37 -0.48 13.21 -0.40
N PRO A 38 -1.15 14.37 -0.33
CA PRO A 38 -1.12 15.34 -1.43
C PRO A 38 0.31 15.85 -1.66
N GLY A 39 0.69 15.98 -2.93
CA GLY A 39 2.02 16.47 -3.33
C GLY A 39 3.13 15.40 -3.39
N VAL A 40 2.84 14.14 -3.02
CA VAL A 40 3.82 13.05 -3.15
C VAL A 40 3.83 12.48 -4.56
N SER A 41 5.01 12.41 -5.17
CA SER A 41 5.20 11.78 -6.47
C SER A 41 5.41 10.28 -6.32
N ILE A 42 4.41 9.51 -6.75
CA ILE A 42 4.45 8.04 -6.73
C ILE A 42 5.70 7.49 -7.42
N ALA A 43 6.09 8.05 -8.57
CA ALA A 43 7.26 7.60 -9.30
C ALA A 43 8.56 7.88 -8.54
N ARG A 44 8.68 9.07 -7.93
CA ARG A 44 9.85 9.43 -7.12
C ARG A 44 9.96 8.52 -5.90
N THR A 45 8.87 8.35 -5.16
CA THR A 45 8.82 7.47 -3.99
C THR A 45 9.14 6.03 -4.38
N ALA A 46 8.61 5.51 -5.48
CA ALA A 46 8.96 4.17 -5.95
C ALA A 46 10.48 4.01 -6.18
N MET A 47 11.12 4.97 -6.86
CA MET A 47 12.57 4.94 -7.12
C MET A 47 13.39 5.04 -5.83
N GLU A 48 13.00 5.91 -4.88
CA GLU A 48 13.68 6.05 -3.58
C GLU A 48 13.68 4.74 -2.79
N HIS A 49 12.59 3.98 -2.87
CA HIS A 49 12.42 2.70 -2.19
C HIS A 49 12.82 1.48 -3.03
N ASP A 50 13.40 1.68 -4.23
CA ASP A 50 13.77 0.61 -5.16
C ASP A 50 12.60 -0.33 -5.54
N VAL A 51 11.41 0.26 -5.67
CA VAL A 51 10.18 -0.39 -6.07
C VAL A 51 9.86 0.01 -7.51
N ASN A 52 9.33 -0.92 -8.29
CA ASN A 52 8.81 -0.58 -9.61
C ASN A 52 7.59 0.36 -9.48
N PRO A 53 7.59 1.55 -10.13
CA PRO A 53 6.45 2.48 -10.07
C PRO A 53 5.11 1.84 -10.48
N ASN A 54 5.13 0.89 -11.41
CA ASN A 54 3.94 0.16 -11.85
C ASN A 54 3.40 -0.76 -10.75
N GLN A 55 4.29 -1.37 -9.96
CA GLN A 55 3.93 -2.21 -8.83
C GLN A 55 3.28 -1.37 -7.72
N LEU A 56 3.85 -0.20 -7.41
CA LEU A 56 3.30 0.74 -6.44
C LEU A 56 1.92 1.26 -6.86
N ARG A 57 1.72 1.60 -8.14
CA ARG A 57 0.40 1.96 -8.67
C ARG A 57 -0.63 0.84 -8.49
N LYS A 58 -0.26 -0.41 -8.76
CA LYS A 58 -1.13 -1.58 -8.53
C LYS A 58 -1.53 -1.72 -7.06
N TRP A 59 -0.58 -1.52 -6.14
CA TRP A 59 -0.86 -1.57 -4.70
C TRP A 59 -1.81 -0.45 -4.25
N ILE A 60 -1.60 0.78 -4.71
CA ILE A 60 -2.50 1.91 -4.43
C ILE A 60 -3.93 1.61 -4.92
N THR A 61 -4.08 1.09 -6.15
CA THR A 61 -5.39 0.72 -6.70
C THR A 61 -6.07 -0.35 -5.84
N ARG A 62 -5.34 -1.42 -5.46
CA ARG A 62 -5.88 -2.47 -4.60
C ARG A 62 -6.30 -1.94 -3.23
N TYR A 63 -5.47 -1.08 -2.63
CA TYR A 63 -5.78 -0.44 -1.35
C TYR A 63 -7.08 0.38 -1.41
N ARG A 64 -7.26 1.19 -2.47
CA ARG A 64 -8.50 1.96 -2.68
C ARG A 64 -9.73 1.06 -2.86
N GLN A 65 -9.60 -0.01 -3.65
CA GLN A 65 -10.68 -0.98 -3.86
C GLN A 65 -11.07 -1.69 -2.56
N GLN A 66 -10.10 -2.12 -1.76
CA GLN A 66 -10.35 -2.73 -0.45
C GLN A 66 -11.05 -1.75 0.51
N ARG A 67 -10.64 -0.47 0.54
CA ARG A 67 -11.29 0.56 1.34
C ARG A 67 -12.74 0.81 0.92
N MET A 68 -13.00 0.84 -0.39
CA MET A 68 -14.36 0.98 -0.93
C MET A 68 -15.23 -0.23 -0.56
N ALA A 69 -14.70 -1.45 -0.70
CA ALA A 69 -15.41 -2.66 -0.31
C ALA A 69 -15.72 -2.70 1.19
N GLN A 70 -14.77 -2.30 2.05
CA GLN A 70 -14.99 -2.18 3.49
C GLN A 70 -16.05 -1.12 3.82
N ALA A 71 -16.01 0.04 3.18
CA ALA A 71 -17.01 1.08 3.36
C ALA A 71 -18.41 0.59 2.96
N GLN A 72 -18.53 -0.16 1.87
CA GLN A 72 -19.79 -0.74 1.42
C GLN A 72 -20.34 -1.77 2.43
N GLN A 73 -19.49 -2.64 2.98
CA GLN A 73 -19.90 -3.63 3.98
C GLN A 73 -20.32 -2.98 5.32
N ASN A 74 -19.62 -1.93 5.74
CA ASN A 74 -19.99 -1.17 6.94
C ASN A 74 -21.34 -0.47 6.76
N SER A 75 -21.60 0.15 5.61
CA SER A 75 -22.90 0.76 5.30
C SER A 75 -24.03 -0.27 5.32
N THR A 76 -23.84 -1.45 4.72
CA THR A 76 -24.86 -2.52 4.72
C THR A 76 -25.13 -3.08 6.12
N SER A 77 -24.12 -3.17 6.99
CA SER A 77 -24.31 -3.63 8.37
C SER A 77 -25.02 -2.61 9.24
N VAL A 78 -24.72 -1.31 9.08
CA VAL A 78 -25.41 -0.23 9.80
C VAL A 78 -26.88 -0.14 9.37
N SER A 79 -27.19 -0.25 8.07
CA SER A 79 -28.57 -0.25 7.57
C SER A 79 -29.39 -1.46 8.07
N ARG A 80 -28.76 -2.58 8.40
CA ARG A 80 -29.44 -3.75 8.96
C ARG A 80 -29.66 -3.67 10.48
N ALA A 81 -28.90 -2.80 11.17
CA ALA A 81 -29.01 -2.61 12.62
C ALA A 81 -30.09 -1.58 13.03
N VAL A 82 -30.52 -0.70 12.11
CA VAL A 82 -31.52 0.36 12.38
C VAL A 82 -32.99 -0.07 12.18
N VAL A 83 -33.24 -1.33 11.83
CA VAL A 83 -34.59 -1.87 11.56
C VAL A 83 -35.14 -2.76 12.68
N ASN A 84 -34.72 -2.55 13.94
CA ASN A 84 -35.17 -3.35 15.08
C ASN A 84 -35.80 -2.49 16.18
#